data_AF-A0A5B8A4J0-F1
#
_entry.id   AF-A0A5B8A4J0-F1
#
_cell.length_a   1.000
_cell.length_b   1.000
_cell.length_c   1.000
_cell.angle_alpha   90.00
_cell.angle_beta   90.00
_cell.angle_gamma   90.00
#
_symmetry.space_group_name_H-M   'P 1'
#
loop_
_entity.id
_entity.type
_entity.pdbx_description
1 polymer ?
#
loop_
_entity_poly.entity_id
_entity_poly.type
_entity_poly.pdbx_seq_one_letter_code
_entity_poly.pdbx_strand_id
1 'polypeptide(L)'
;MSLRIPYMQLQQELKRVLLSLSFSETKAEHCATVFAQNSRDGVYTHGLNRFPTFVHAIRNGWVQPSADPTCIEQNGALERWDGHLAPGVYSASLCMERAIALAQTHGIGCVALRNTNHWMRGGTYGWQAADAGCIGICFTNTIANVTPWGGTGPRLGNNPLVIAVPRGSEPPVVLDMALSQYSFGKLSTYASRQEPLPVPGGYDQEGNLSTDAAEIMASQRGLPIGFWKGSGLSLVLDVLLTALSGGRSTAAITQSGAEYGVSQCFIAIRQPELHTSLIEEILRYTKSDGEGQPSGKVFYPGEQSLATRHDNLLHGIPVQEDIWQQVLEM
;
A
#
# COMPACT_ATOMS: atom_id res chain seq x y z
N MET A 1 -15.50 17.68 16.79
CA MET A 1 -14.54 16.67 17.30
C MET A 1 -14.64 15.48 16.36
N SER A 2 -13.52 14.88 15.95
CA SER A 2 -13.57 13.67 15.11
C SER A 2 -14.03 12.47 15.95
N LEU A 3 -14.99 11.71 15.43
CA LEU A 3 -15.43 10.45 16.03
C LEU A 3 -14.21 9.51 16.13
N ARG A 4 -13.99 8.90 17.30
CA ARG A 4 -12.92 7.91 17.53
C ARG A 4 -13.53 6.58 17.94
N ILE A 5 -13.10 5.50 17.29
CA ILE A 5 -13.61 4.14 17.50
C ILE A 5 -12.50 3.23 18.04
N PRO A 6 -12.72 2.45 19.12
CA PRO A 6 -11.76 1.47 19.60
C PRO A 6 -11.33 0.47 18.52
N TYR A 7 -10.05 0.09 18.50
CA TYR A 7 -9.49 -0.83 17.50
C TYR A 7 -10.28 -2.14 17.38
N MET A 8 -10.62 -2.77 18.52
CA MET A 8 -11.36 -4.03 18.54
C MET A 8 -12.78 -3.87 17.97
N GLN A 9 -13.46 -2.76 18.27
CA GLN A 9 -14.78 -2.49 17.72
C GLN A 9 -14.72 -2.31 16.20
N LEU A 10 -13.75 -1.53 15.71
CA LEU A 10 -13.55 -1.35 14.28
C LEU A 10 -13.30 -2.69 13.58
N GLN A 11 -12.38 -3.50 14.11
CA GLN A 11 -12.06 -4.81 13.53
C GLN A 11 -13.28 -5.75 13.50
N GLN A 12 -14.06 -5.79 14.58
CA GLN A 12 -15.24 -6.64 14.69
C GLN A 12 -16.33 -6.27 13.69
N GLU A 13 -16.60 -4.97 13.51
CA GLU A 13 -17.61 -4.52 12.53
C GLU A 13 -17.17 -4.81 11.09
N LEU A 14 -15.89 -4.60 10.77
CA LEU A 14 -15.35 -4.97 9.46
C LEU A 14 -15.45 -6.47 9.21
N LYS A 15 -15.15 -7.30 10.22
CA LYS A 15 -15.29 -8.75 10.14
C LYS A 15 -16.75 -9.17 9.93
N ARG A 16 -17.69 -8.59 10.68
CA ARG A 16 -19.13 -8.85 10.56
C ARG A 16 -19.60 -8.68 9.11
N VAL A 17 -19.19 -7.58 8.47
CA VAL A 17 -19.52 -7.31 7.06
C VAL A 17 -18.87 -8.34 6.13
N LEU A 18 -17.61 -8.73 6.35
CA LEU A 18 -16.97 -9.74 5.49
C LEU A 18 -17.62 -11.12 5.61
N LEU A 19 -18.07 -11.51 6.81
CA LEU A 19 -18.82 -12.75 7.01
C LEU A 19 -20.14 -12.77 6.25
N SER A 20 -20.86 -11.64 6.17
CA SER A 20 -22.08 -11.54 5.35
C SER A 20 -21.80 -11.63 3.84
N LEU A 21 -20.55 -11.39 3.42
CA LEU A 21 -20.08 -11.48 2.04
C LEU A 21 -19.43 -12.84 1.71
N SER A 22 -19.81 -13.91 2.42
CA SER A 22 -19.37 -15.29 2.16
C SER A 22 -17.88 -15.56 2.35
N PHE A 23 -17.17 -14.72 3.11
CA PHE A 23 -15.83 -15.07 3.56
C PHE A 23 -15.89 -16.20 4.60
N SER A 24 -14.93 -17.11 4.56
CA SER A 24 -14.67 -18.00 5.70
C SER A 24 -14.24 -17.18 6.93
N GLU A 25 -14.51 -17.70 8.13
CA GLU A 25 -14.14 -17.08 9.41
C GLU A 25 -12.70 -16.58 9.46
N THR A 26 -11.75 -17.43 9.06
CA THR A 26 -10.31 -17.13 9.09
C THR A 26 -9.93 -16.00 8.12
N LYS A 27 -10.44 -16.05 6.89
CA LYS A 27 -10.19 -15.02 5.86
C LYS A 27 -10.85 -13.68 6.22
N ALA A 28 -12.05 -13.71 6.79
CA ALA A 28 -12.73 -12.51 7.29
C ALA A 28 -11.93 -11.85 8.41
N GLU A 29 -11.50 -12.63 9.40
CA GLU A 29 -10.65 -12.17 10.51
C GLU A 29 -9.34 -11.53 9.99
N HIS A 30 -8.66 -12.20 9.05
CA HIS A 30 -7.42 -11.70 8.46
C HIS A 30 -7.63 -10.36 7.77
N CYS A 31 -8.58 -10.30 6.85
CA CYS A 31 -8.84 -9.09 6.07
C CYS A 31 -9.26 -7.93 6.99
N ALA A 32 -10.21 -8.17 7.90
CA ALA A 32 -10.69 -7.17 8.86
C ALA A 32 -9.54 -6.64 9.74
N THR A 33 -8.66 -7.53 10.19
CA THR A 33 -7.45 -7.17 10.96
C THR A 33 -6.56 -6.23 10.15
N VAL A 34 -6.23 -6.56 8.90
CA VAL A 34 -5.38 -5.70 8.05
C VAL A 34 -6.03 -4.32 7.84
N PHE A 35 -7.33 -4.27 7.54
CA PHE A 35 -8.04 -3.00 7.39
C PHE A 35 -8.03 -2.15 8.67
N ALA A 36 -8.30 -2.77 9.82
CA ALA A 36 -8.26 -2.09 11.11
C ALA A 36 -6.85 -1.62 11.48
N GLN A 37 -5.81 -2.41 11.20
CA GLN A 37 -4.41 -2.05 11.41
C GLN A 37 -3.98 -0.87 10.53
N ASN A 38 -4.43 -0.81 9.27
CA ASN A 38 -4.16 0.32 8.38
C ASN A 38 -4.73 1.61 8.96
N SER A 39 -5.97 1.59 9.45
CA SER A 39 -6.56 2.74 10.14
C SER A 39 -5.84 3.06 11.45
N ARG A 40 -5.50 2.06 12.26
CA ARG A 40 -4.74 2.22 13.52
C ARG A 40 -3.43 2.94 13.29
N ASP A 41 -2.72 2.62 12.22
CA ASP A 41 -1.40 3.18 11.92
C ASP A 41 -1.46 4.54 11.19
N GLY A 42 -2.66 5.12 11.04
CA GLY A 42 -2.86 6.43 10.43
C GLY A 42 -3.03 6.43 8.91
N VAL A 43 -3.11 5.25 8.28
CA VAL A 43 -3.31 5.10 6.83
C VAL A 43 -4.79 4.88 6.53
N TYR A 44 -5.61 5.86 6.91
CA TYR A 44 -7.08 5.78 6.81
C TYR A 44 -7.57 5.55 5.39
N THR A 45 -6.89 6.14 4.39
CA THR A 45 -7.19 6.01 2.96
C THR A 45 -7.06 4.59 2.40
N HIS A 46 -6.40 3.70 3.13
CA HIS A 46 -6.23 2.27 2.82
C HIS A 46 -6.70 1.38 3.97
N GLY A 47 -7.40 1.95 4.95
CA GLY A 47 -8.11 1.26 6.01
C GLY A 47 -9.61 1.42 5.80
N LEU A 48 -10.31 1.88 6.84
CA LEU A 48 -11.76 2.08 6.86
C LEU A 48 -12.27 2.83 5.61
N ASN A 49 -11.58 3.90 5.17
CA ASN A 49 -12.07 4.73 4.06
C ASN A 49 -12.09 3.99 2.71
N ARG A 50 -11.32 2.90 2.56
CA ARG A 50 -11.30 2.08 1.35
C ARG A 50 -12.18 0.85 1.46
N PHE A 51 -12.67 0.53 2.66
CA PHE A 51 -13.46 -0.67 2.90
C PHE A 51 -14.78 -0.69 2.11
N PRO A 52 -15.56 0.41 1.98
CA PRO A 52 -16.73 0.40 1.12
C PRO A 52 -16.42 0.12 -0.35
N THR A 53 -15.32 0.66 -0.88
CA THR A 53 -14.85 0.35 -2.26
C THR A 53 -14.49 -1.13 -2.39
N PHE A 54 -13.88 -1.72 -1.37
CA PHE A 54 -13.56 -3.15 -1.35
C PHE A 54 -14.83 -4.02 -1.35
N VAL A 55 -15.82 -3.68 -0.53
CA VAL A 55 -17.14 -4.35 -0.53
C VAL A 55 -17.84 -4.21 -1.89
N HIS A 56 -17.76 -3.04 -2.52
CA HIS A 56 -18.28 -2.84 -3.87
C HIS A 56 -17.58 -3.74 -4.91
N ALA A 57 -16.25 -3.87 -4.83
CA ALA A 57 -15.49 -4.75 -5.72
C ALA A 57 -15.87 -6.24 -5.55
N ILE A 58 -16.18 -6.68 -4.32
CA ILE A 58 -16.73 -8.03 -4.06
C ILE A 58 -18.10 -8.18 -4.72
N ARG A 59 -19.01 -7.21 -4.52
CA ARG A 59 -20.37 -7.25 -5.09
C ARG A 59 -20.39 -7.24 -6.63
N ASN A 60 -19.38 -6.62 -7.26
CA ASN A 60 -19.19 -6.65 -8.71
C ASN A 60 -18.45 -7.90 -9.23
N GLY A 61 -18.05 -8.84 -8.36
CA GLY A 61 -17.34 -10.05 -8.74
C GLY A 61 -15.87 -9.84 -9.13
N TRP A 62 -15.30 -8.66 -8.87
CA TRP A 62 -13.88 -8.37 -9.12
C TRP A 62 -12.96 -8.98 -8.05
N VAL A 63 -13.50 -9.14 -6.83
CA VAL A 63 -12.89 -9.88 -5.74
C VAL A 63 -13.71 -11.14 -5.47
N GLN A 64 -13.06 -12.29 -5.38
CA GLN A 64 -13.66 -13.59 -5.14
C GLN A 64 -13.39 -14.05 -3.70
N PRO A 65 -14.34 -13.91 -2.76
CA PRO A 65 -14.14 -14.22 -1.33
C PRO A 65 -13.63 -15.64 -1.06
N SER A 66 -14.10 -16.62 -1.83
CA SER A 66 -13.74 -18.02 -1.68
C SER A 66 -12.43 -18.42 -2.36
N ALA A 67 -11.85 -17.55 -3.19
CA ALA A 67 -10.61 -17.86 -3.90
C ALA A 67 -9.39 -17.73 -2.98
N ASP A 68 -8.37 -18.56 -3.22
CA ASP A 68 -7.10 -18.56 -2.53
C ASP A 68 -5.96 -18.51 -3.57
N PRO A 69 -4.86 -17.78 -3.29
CA PRO A 69 -3.74 -17.73 -4.21
C PRO A 69 -3.00 -19.08 -4.24
N THR A 70 -2.52 -19.49 -5.41
CA THR A 70 -1.81 -20.77 -5.58
C THR A 70 -0.47 -20.58 -6.27
N CYS A 71 0.56 -21.29 -5.82
CA CYS A 71 1.82 -21.39 -6.55
C CYS A 71 1.63 -22.15 -7.87
N ILE A 72 2.10 -21.57 -8.98
CA ILE A 72 1.98 -22.17 -10.32
C ILE A 72 3.34 -22.49 -10.95
N GLU A 73 4.43 -21.94 -10.41
CA GLU A 73 5.80 -22.21 -10.89
C GLU A 73 6.79 -21.99 -9.74
N GLN A 74 7.77 -22.89 -9.59
CA GLN A 74 8.83 -22.79 -8.60
C GLN A 74 10.19 -22.84 -9.31
N ASN A 75 11.05 -21.87 -9.01
CA ASN A 75 12.42 -21.77 -9.53
C ASN A 75 13.38 -21.38 -8.39
N GLY A 76 13.59 -22.33 -7.47
CA GLY A 76 14.42 -22.12 -6.28
C GLY A 76 13.85 -21.05 -5.36
N ALA A 77 14.60 -19.96 -5.18
CA ALA A 77 14.21 -18.82 -4.36
C ALA A 77 13.10 -17.95 -4.96
N LEU A 78 12.70 -18.20 -6.22
CA LEU A 78 11.68 -17.45 -6.93
C LEU A 78 10.47 -18.34 -7.21
N GLU A 79 9.27 -17.85 -6.91
CA GLU A 79 8.02 -18.51 -7.25
C GLU A 79 7.06 -17.57 -7.99
N ARG A 80 6.28 -18.14 -8.90
CA ARG A 80 5.16 -17.47 -9.55
C ARG A 80 3.85 -18.01 -8.99
N TRP A 81 2.93 -17.11 -8.68
CA TRP A 81 1.64 -17.39 -8.06
C TRP A 81 0.49 -16.78 -8.87
N ASP A 82 -0.65 -17.46 -8.87
CA ASP A 82 -1.92 -16.96 -9.41
C ASP A 82 -2.87 -16.64 -8.25
N GLY A 83 -3.39 -15.42 -8.22
CA GLY A 83 -4.26 -14.93 -7.16
C GLY A 83 -5.70 -15.38 -7.30
N HIS A 84 -6.14 -15.86 -8.47
CA HIS A 84 -7.54 -16.25 -8.75
C HIS A 84 -8.58 -15.19 -8.34
N LEU A 85 -8.20 -13.91 -8.42
CA LEU A 85 -8.98 -12.77 -7.94
C LEU A 85 -9.37 -12.85 -6.45
N ALA A 86 -8.63 -13.59 -5.64
CA ALA A 86 -8.75 -13.58 -4.20
C ALA A 86 -8.61 -12.14 -3.62
N PRO A 87 -9.06 -11.91 -2.38
CA PRO A 87 -8.89 -10.62 -1.71
C PRO A 87 -7.42 -10.18 -1.70
N GLY A 88 -7.13 -9.02 -2.29
CA GLY A 88 -5.75 -8.55 -2.46
C GLY A 88 -4.97 -8.45 -1.15
N VAL A 89 -5.62 -8.05 -0.06
CA VAL A 89 -5.01 -8.03 1.29
C VAL A 89 -4.60 -9.40 1.79
N TYR A 90 -5.41 -10.41 1.51
CA TYR A 90 -5.17 -11.79 1.92
C TYR A 90 -4.04 -12.39 1.07
N SER A 91 -4.13 -12.25 -0.24
CA SER A 91 -3.10 -12.76 -1.17
C SER A 91 -1.74 -12.14 -0.92
N ALA A 92 -1.67 -10.83 -0.68
CA ALA A 92 -0.42 -10.14 -0.42
C ALA A 92 0.24 -10.59 0.89
N SER A 93 -0.54 -10.80 1.97
CA SER A 93 0.00 -11.35 3.22
C SER A 93 0.58 -12.75 3.03
N LEU A 94 -0.12 -13.65 2.33
CA LEU A 94 0.35 -15.01 2.07
C LEU A 94 1.59 -15.04 1.18
N CYS A 95 1.63 -14.18 0.15
CA CYS A 95 2.79 -14.11 -0.74
C CYS A 95 4.03 -13.54 -0.03
N MET A 96 3.88 -12.55 0.85
CA MET A 96 4.99 -12.07 1.67
C MET A 96 5.44 -13.12 2.69
N GLU A 97 4.50 -13.82 3.34
CA GLU A 97 4.82 -14.95 4.23
C GLU A 97 5.63 -16.02 3.49
N ARG A 98 5.23 -16.34 2.25
CA ARG A 98 5.96 -17.27 1.41
C ARG A 98 7.35 -16.75 1.05
N ALA A 99 7.49 -15.47 0.68
CA ALA A 99 8.79 -14.87 0.40
C ALA A 99 9.73 -14.95 1.62
N ILE A 100 9.21 -14.69 2.82
CA ILE A 100 9.96 -14.85 4.08
C ILE A 100 10.41 -16.31 4.27
N ALA A 101 9.51 -17.28 4.05
CA ALA A 101 9.84 -18.70 4.17
C ALA A 101 10.94 -19.14 3.17
N LEU A 102 10.88 -18.66 1.93
CA LEU A 102 11.92 -18.89 0.92
C LEU A 102 13.26 -18.25 1.36
N ALA A 103 13.23 -17.02 1.87
CA ALA A 103 14.41 -16.32 2.36
C ALA A 103 15.07 -17.03 3.56
N GLN A 104 14.30 -17.69 4.41
CA GLN A 104 14.85 -18.50 5.50
C GLN A 104 15.73 -19.65 5.01
N THR A 105 15.42 -20.20 3.84
CA THR A 105 16.13 -21.35 3.24
C THR A 105 17.24 -20.91 2.28
N HIS A 106 16.98 -19.87 1.47
CA HIS A 106 17.86 -19.47 0.36
C HIS A 106 18.59 -18.14 0.59
N GLY A 107 18.38 -17.47 1.72
CA GLY A 107 18.88 -16.12 2.00
C GLY A 107 18.08 -15.01 1.31
N ILE A 108 17.38 -15.32 0.22
CA ILE A 108 16.42 -14.45 -0.47
C ILE A 108 15.20 -15.28 -0.90
N GLY A 109 14.04 -14.65 -0.90
CA GLY A 109 12.81 -15.21 -1.43
C GLY A 109 12.10 -14.17 -2.28
N CYS A 110 11.54 -14.58 -3.41
CA CYS A 110 10.80 -13.73 -4.33
C CYS A 110 9.51 -14.43 -4.75
N VAL A 111 8.38 -13.75 -4.59
CA VAL A 111 7.06 -14.23 -5.02
C VAL A 111 6.46 -13.21 -5.97
N ALA A 112 6.27 -13.61 -7.23
CA ALA A 112 5.57 -12.81 -8.23
C ALA A 112 4.13 -13.31 -8.37
N LEU A 113 3.16 -12.46 -8.02
CA LEU A 113 1.73 -12.76 -8.00
C LEU A 113 1.04 -12.07 -9.18
N ARG A 114 0.25 -12.81 -9.95
CA ARG A 114 -0.66 -12.25 -10.97
C ARG A 114 -2.12 -12.42 -10.56
N ASN A 115 -3.02 -11.75 -11.29
CA ASN A 115 -4.45 -11.99 -11.21
C ASN A 115 -5.01 -11.82 -9.77
N THR A 116 -4.53 -10.79 -9.08
CA THR A 116 -4.95 -10.42 -7.72
C THR A 116 -5.67 -9.07 -7.73
N ASN A 117 -6.00 -8.55 -6.55
CA ASN A 117 -6.72 -7.30 -6.35
C ASN A 117 -5.88 -6.27 -5.57
N HIS A 118 -6.42 -5.06 -5.43
CA HIS A 118 -5.81 -3.98 -4.66
C HIS A 118 -5.40 -4.45 -3.25
N TRP A 119 -4.11 -4.33 -2.91
CA TRP A 119 -3.51 -4.82 -1.66
C TRP A 119 -3.64 -3.86 -0.46
N MET A 120 -4.44 -2.81 -0.62
CA MET A 120 -4.61 -1.73 0.36
C MET A 120 -3.28 -1.01 0.65
N ARG A 121 -2.71 -1.19 1.83
CA ARG A 121 -1.46 -0.54 2.25
C ARG A 121 -0.28 -1.48 1.97
N GLY A 122 0.56 -1.12 1.00
CA GLY A 122 1.76 -1.90 0.69
C GLY A 122 2.71 -2.04 1.89
N GLY A 123 2.84 -0.98 2.69
CA GLY A 123 3.68 -0.97 3.89
C GLY A 123 3.36 -2.10 4.87
N THR A 124 2.12 -2.59 4.94
CA THR A 124 1.73 -3.73 5.80
C THR A 124 2.59 -4.96 5.54
N TYR A 125 2.90 -5.25 4.28
CA TYR A 125 3.74 -6.41 3.91
C TYR A 125 5.22 -6.13 4.12
N GLY A 126 5.64 -4.86 4.02
CA GLY A 126 6.97 -4.42 4.47
C GLY A 126 7.16 -4.64 5.97
N TRP A 127 6.19 -4.23 6.80
CA TRP A 127 6.18 -4.50 8.23
C TRP A 127 6.21 -6.00 8.52
N GLN A 128 5.39 -6.79 7.84
CA GLN A 128 5.38 -8.26 7.97
C GLN A 128 6.77 -8.88 7.74
N ALA A 129 7.51 -8.43 6.72
CA ALA A 129 8.88 -8.90 6.47
C ALA A 129 9.85 -8.47 7.57
N ALA A 130 9.80 -7.19 7.95
CA ALA A 130 10.69 -6.63 8.96
C ALA A 130 10.47 -7.26 10.35
N ASP A 131 9.21 -7.48 10.74
CA ASP A 131 8.85 -8.16 12.00
C ASP A 131 9.34 -9.62 12.01
N ALA A 132 9.49 -10.25 10.84
CA ALA A 132 10.10 -11.57 10.68
C ALA A 132 11.64 -11.53 10.57
N GLY A 133 12.27 -10.38 10.82
CA GLY A 133 13.73 -10.20 10.74
C GLY A 133 14.29 -10.19 9.32
N CYS A 134 13.44 -9.97 8.31
CA CYS A 134 13.84 -9.90 6.91
C CYS A 134 13.75 -8.45 6.38
N ILE A 135 14.66 -8.07 5.50
CA ILE A 135 14.46 -6.88 4.66
C ILE A 135 13.33 -7.21 3.69
N GLY A 136 12.30 -6.37 3.63
CA GLY A 136 11.16 -6.53 2.73
C GLY A 136 11.21 -5.52 1.59
N ILE A 137 11.00 -5.98 0.36
CA ILE A 137 10.75 -5.13 -0.80
C ILE A 137 9.49 -5.62 -1.48
N CYS A 138 8.50 -4.76 -1.67
CA CYS A 138 7.31 -5.14 -2.43
C CYS A 138 6.75 -3.99 -3.24
N PHE A 139 6.11 -4.34 -4.36
CA PHE A 139 5.53 -3.39 -5.30
C PHE A 139 4.36 -4.02 -6.05
N THR A 140 3.43 -3.17 -6.51
CA THR A 140 2.25 -3.56 -7.31
C THR A 140 2.17 -2.67 -8.53
N ASN A 141 1.50 -3.14 -9.58
CA ASN A 141 0.99 -2.26 -10.62
C ASN A 141 -0.47 -1.91 -10.36
N THR A 142 -0.95 -0.87 -11.05
CA THR A 142 -2.31 -0.33 -10.90
C THR A 142 -2.89 0.02 -12.26
N ILE A 143 -4.15 0.50 -12.29
CA ILE A 143 -4.69 1.15 -13.48
C ILE A 143 -3.92 2.44 -13.76
N ALA A 144 -3.88 2.88 -15.03
CA ALA A 144 -3.21 4.13 -15.39
C ALA A 144 -3.87 5.32 -14.69
N ASN A 145 -3.10 6.02 -13.84
CA ASN A 145 -3.53 7.20 -13.09
C ASN A 145 -2.39 8.25 -12.93
N VAL A 146 -1.25 8.02 -13.57
CA VAL A 146 -0.09 8.91 -13.62
C VAL A 146 0.27 9.22 -15.06
N THR A 147 0.51 10.49 -15.34
CA THR A 147 0.97 10.96 -16.65
C THR A 147 2.47 10.70 -16.78
N PRO A 148 2.94 9.93 -17.77
CA PRO A 148 4.37 9.79 -18.02
C PRO A 148 5.02 11.15 -18.26
N TRP A 149 6.28 11.30 -17.85
CA TRP A 149 7.01 12.54 -18.12
C TRP A 149 7.06 12.83 -19.62
N GLY A 150 6.63 14.02 -20.02
CA GLY A 150 6.48 14.44 -21.42
C GLY A 150 5.17 13.99 -22.11
N GLY A 151 4.32 13.25 -21.42
CA GLY A 151 2.99 12.85 -21.90
C GLY A 151 1.88 13.84 -21.51
N THR A 152 0.68 13.64 -22.05
CA THR A 152 -0.50 14.52 -21.84
C THR A 152 -1.69 13.79 -21.21
N GLY A 153 -1.54 12.52 -20.85
CA GLY A 153 -2.60 11.75 -20.22
C GLY A 153 -2.06 10.56 -19.42
N PRO A 154 -2.90 9.96 -18.55
CA PRO A 154 -2.49 8.87 -17.70
C PRO A 154 -2.15 7.63 -18.54
N ARG A 155 -0.93 7.14 -18.38
CA ARG A 155 -0.43 5.90 -19.03
C ARG A 155 0.43 5.05 -18.12
N LEU A 156 0.80 5.55 -16.94
CA LEU A 156 1.50 4.83 -15.89
C LEU A 156 0.56 4.63 -14.71
N GLY A 157 0.76 3.54 -13.97
CA GLY A 157 0.18 3.41 -12.64
C GLY A 157 1.02 4.18 -11.62
N ASN A 158 0.41 4.57 -10.51
CA ASN A 158 1.15 5.09 -9.36
C ASN A 158 2.06 4.03 -8.72
N ASN A 159 1.94 2.75 -9.11
CA ASN A 159 2.84 1.62 -8.86
C ASN A 159 3.66 1.73 -7.55
N PRO A 160 3.01 1.67 -6.37
CA PRO A 160 3.69 1.90 -5.10
C PRO A 160 4.88 0.96 -4.88
N LEU A 161 5.93 1.50 -4.26
CA LEU A 161 7.13 0.77 -3.86
C LEU A 161 7.29 0.86 -2.34
N VAL A 162 7.54 -0.30 -1.74
CA VAL A 162 7.75 -0.47 -0.32
C VAL A 162 9.13 -1.06 -0.08
N ILE A 163 9.86 -0.49 0.86
CA ILE A 163 11.13 -1.03 1.35
C ILE A 163 11.10 -0.97 2.87
N ALA A 164 11.33 -2.10 3.52
CA ALA A 164 11.34 -2.25 4.96
C ALA A 164 12.65 -2.88 5.43
N VAL A 165 13.27 -2.30 6.44
CA VAL A 165 14.57 -2.74 7.00
C VAL A 165 14.43 -2.93 8.51
N PRO A 166 14.60 -4.17 9.02
CA PRO A 166 14.60 -4.42 10.46
C PRO A 166 15.88 -3.92 11.14
N ARG A 167 15.75 -3.59 12.42
CA ARG A 167 16.80 -2.93 13.22
C ARG A 167 16.98 -3.59 14.60
N GLY A 168 17.10 -4.90 14.61
CA GLY A 168 17.19 -5.67 15.85
C GLY A 168 15.92 -5.53 16.69
N SER A 169 16.06 -5.04 17.92
CA SER A 169 14.92 -4.78 18.83
C SER A 169 14.24 -3.43 18.60
N GLU A 170 14.83 -2.54 17.80
CA GLU A 170 14.26 -1.23 17.50
C GLU A 170 13.22 -1.33 16.37
N PRO A 171 12.24 -0.41 16.32
CA PRO A 171 11.29 -0.40 15.23
C PRO A 171 11.96 -0.26 13.85
N PRO A 172 11.47 -0.99 12.84
CA PRO A 172 12.05 -0.98 11.50
C PRO A 172 11.87 0.37 10.81
N VAL A 173 12.73 0.62 9.82
CA VAL A 173 12.53 1.69 8.84
C VAL A 173 11.61 1.13 7.76
N VAL A 174 10.49 1.79 7.49
CA VAL A 174 9.53 1.36 6.48
C VAL A 174 9.15 2.53 5.57
N LEU A 175 9.67 2.50 4.35
CA LEU A 175 9.23 3.35 3.26
C LEU A 175 8.01 2.71 2.57
N ASP A 176 6.95 3.47 2.42
CA ASP A 176 5.75 3.10 1.65
C ASP A 176 5.34 4.33 0.83
N MET A 177 5.64 4.33 -0.47
CA MET A 177 5.42 5.49 -1.33
C MET A 177 4.77 5.11 -2.66
N ALA A 178 3.79 5.92 -3.07
CA ALA A 178 3.34 5.95 -4.45
C ALA A 178 4.38 6.66 -5.33
N LEU A 179 4.43 6.31 -6.61
CA LEU A 179 5.25 6.99 -7.62
C LEU A 179 4.56 8.21 -8.24
N SER A 180 3.37 8.55 -7.75
CA SER A 180 2.78 9.87 -7.89
C SER A 180 3.21 10.79 -6.74
N GLN A 181 3.30 12.09 -7.00
CA GLN A 181 3.68 13.10 -6.00
C GLN A 181 2.74 13.10 -4.79
N TYR A 182 1.45 12.82 -5.04
CA TYR A 182 0.46 12.51 -4.02
C TYR A 182 -0.37 11.32 -4.48
N SER A 183 -0.79 10.45 -3.56
CA SER A 183 -1.78 9.43 -3.88
C SER A 183 -3.17 10.07 -4.07
N PHE A 184 -4.04 9.46 -4.87
CA PHE A 184 -5.42 9.95 -5.05
C PHE A 184 -6.21 10.01 -3.72
N GLY A 185 -5.94 9.10 -2.79
CA GLY A 185 -6.51 9.18 -1.44
C GLY A 185 -6.04 10.43 -0.68
N LYS A 186 -4.77 10.84 -0.86
CA LYS A 186 -4.25 12.08 -0.27
C LYS A 186 -4.84 13.31 -0.96
N LEU A 187 -4.98 13.30 -2.29
CA LEU A 187 -5.68 14.36 -3.04
C LEU A 187 -7.11 14.54 -2.54
N SER A 188 -7.86 13.44 -2.39
CA SER A 188 -9.23 13.48 -1.85
C SER A 188 -9.29 14.09 -0.44
N THR A 189 -8.27 13.87 0.39
CA THR A 189 -8.17 14.50 1.71
C THR A 189 -8.00 16.02 1.60
N TYR A 190 -7.10 16.50 0.74
CA TYR A 190 -6.92 17.95 0.51
C TYR A 190 -8.16 18.61 -0.10
N ALA A 191 -8.78 17.96 -1.09
CA ALA A 191 -10.01 18.43 -1.72
C ALA A 191 -11.16 18.56 -0.70
N SER A 192 -11.32 17.57 0.20
CA SER A 192 -12.35 17.61 1.25
C SER A 192 -12.17 18.75 2.25
N ARG A 193 -10.93 19.21 2.44
CA ARG A 193 -10.57 20.34 3.32
C ARG A 193 -10.53 21.67 2.60
N GLN A 194 -10.66 21.67 1.27
CA GLN A 194 -10.49 22.86 0.43
C GLN A 194 -9.13 23.54 0.64
N GLU A 195 -8.09 22.72 0.91
CA GLU A 195 -6.72 23.19 1.15
C GLU A 195 -5.85 22.94 -0.10
N PRO A 196 -5.00 23.91 -0.51
CA PRO A 196 -4.07 23.69 -1.60
C PRO A 196 -2.97 22.69 -1.20
N LEU A 197 -2.46 21.96 -2.19
CA LEU A 197 -1.28 21.12 -2.02
C LEU A 197 -0.04 21.99 -1.79
N PRO A 198 0.85 21.61 -0.86
CA PRO A 198 2.10 22.35 -0.60
C PRO A 198 3.03 22.48 -1.81
N VAL A 199 2.96 21.53 -2.74
CA VAL A 199 3.69 21.50 -4.01
C VAL A 199 2.78 20.93 -5.10
N PRO A 200 3.02 21.18 -6.39
CA PRO A 200 2.18 20.66 -7.47
C PRO A 200 2.00 19.15 -7.38
N GLY A 201 0.75 18.68 -7.51
CA GLY A 201 0.43 17.25 -7.38
C GLY A 201 0.07 16.56 -8.68
N GLY A 202 -0.17 17.33 -9.73
CA GLY A 202 -0.71 16.85 -11.00
C GLY A 202 -0.92 17.98 -11.98
N TYR A 203 -1.75 17.68 -12.98
CA TYR A 203 -2.08 18.62 -14.04
C TYR A 203 -3.58 18.91 -14.05
N ASP A 204 -3.97 20.10 -14.47
CA ASP A 204 -5.36 20.44 -14.78
C ASP A 204 -5.81 19.82 -16.14
N GLN A 205 -7.00 20.21 -16.62
CA GLN A 205 -7.53 19.72 -17.91
C GLN A 205 -6.76 20.30 -19.11
N GLU A 206 -6.23 21.50 -18.95
CA GLU A 206 -5.45 22.27 -19.91
C GLU A 206 -4.00 21.75 -20.03
N GLY A 207 -3.52 20.98 -19.05
CA GLY A 207 -2.18 20.40 -18.99
C GLY A 207 -1.17 21.22 -18.20
N ASN A 208 -1.58 22.23 -17.43
CA ASN A 208 -0.70 22.99 -16.55
C ASN A 208 -0.53 22.29 -15.20
N LEU A 209 0.62 22.50 -14.54
CA LEU A 209 0.84 22.02 -13.18
C LEU A 209 -0.14 22.69 -12.22
N SER A 210 -0.82 21.90 -11.38
CA SER A 210 -1.79 22.39 -10.40
C SER A 210 -1.41 21.97 -8.98
N THR A 211 -1.75 22.85 -8.02
CA THR A 211 -1.76 22.57 -6.58
C THR A 211 -3.19 22.36 -6.06
N ASP A 212 -4.21 22.43 -6.91
CA ASP A 212 -5.59 22.15 -6.56
C ASP A 212 -5.88 20.65 -6.68
N ALA A 213 -6.19 20.02 -5.55
CA ALA A 213 -6.46 18.58 -5.53
C ALA A 213 -7.72 18.18 -6.31
N ALA A 214 -8.75 19.04 -6.38
CA ALA A 214 -9.98 18.76 -7.11
C ALA A 214 -9.76 18.81 -8.63
N GLU A 215 -9.00 19.79 -9.13
CA GLU A 215 -8.64 19.88 -10.55
C GLU A 215 -7.85 18.64 -11.01
N ILE A 216 -6.85 18.23 -10.22
CA ILE A 216 -6.02 17.04 -10.52
C ILE A 216 -6.87 15.76 -10.50
N MET A 217 -7.79 15.63 -9.56
CA MET A 217 -8.69 14.49 -9.50
C MET A 217 -9.64 14.45 -10.70
N ALA A 218 -10.14 15.61 -11.15
CA ALA A 218 -11.02 15.71 -12.31
C ALA A 218 -10.29 15.40 -13.62
N SER A 219 -9.02 15.80 -13.76
CA SER A 219 -8.20 15.49 -14.94
C SER A 219 -7.68 14.05 -14.94
N GLN A 220 -7.58 13.42 -13.76
CA GLN A 220 -6.91 12.13 -13.52
C GLN A 220 -5.43 12.12 -13.95
N ARG A 221 -4.79 13.29 -14.00
CA ARG A 221 -3.40 13.46 -14.43
C ARG A 221 -2.49 13.69 -13.22
N GLY A 222 -2.18 12.62 -12.50
CA GLY A 222 -1.20 12.67 -11.41
C GLY A 222 0.21 12.99 -11.90
N LEU A 223 0.95 13.82 -11.16
CA LEU A 223 2.35 14.15 -11.42
C LEU A 223 3.24 13.03 -10.85
N PRO A 224 4.19 12.46 -11.62
CA PRO A 224 5.16 11.53 -11.06
C PRO A 224 6.09 12.20 -10.05
N ILE A 225 6.39 11.53 -8.93
CA ILE A 225 7.33 12.03 -7.94
C ILE A 225 8.73 12.23 -8.56
N GLY A 226 9.33 13.40 -8.37
CA GLY A 226 10.65 13.69 -8.96
C GLY A 226 10.65 13.66 -10.50
N PHE A 227 9.50 13.97 -11.12
CA PHE A 227 9.34 14.15 -12.57
C PHE A 227 9.76 12.88 -13.37
N TRP A 228 10.74 12.97 -14.26
CA TRP A 228 11.20 11.84 -15.07
C TRP A 228 11.73 10.66 -14.24
N LYS A 229 12.19 10.89 -13.00
CA LYS A 229 12.68 9.82 -12.13
C LYS A 229 11.55 8.90 -11.67
N GLY A 230 10.46 9.44 -11.11
CA GLY A 230 9.30 8.66 -10.71
C GLY A 230 8.57 8.05 -11.91
N SER A 231 8.52 8.78 -13.03
CA SER A 231 7.98 8.26 -14.29
C SER A 231 8.75 7.03 -14.77
N GLY A 232 10.09 7.10 -14.80
CA GLY A 232 10.94 5.99 -15.22
C GLY A 232 10.85 4.80 -14.26
N LEU A 233 10.85 5.05 -12.95
CA LEU A 233 10.72 4.01 -11.95
C LEU A 233 9.37 3.29 -12.06
N SER A 234 8.27 4.02 -12.23
CA SER A 234 6.92 3.42 -12.36
C SER A 234 6.82 2.52 -13.58
N LEU A 235 7.36 2.97 -14.72
CA LEU A 235 7.42 2.18 -15.94
C LEU A 235 8.18 0.87 -15.73
N VAL A 236 9.38 0.93 -15.12
CA VAL A 236 10.21 -0.26 -14.92
C VAL A 236 9.58 -1.24 -13.92
N LEU A 237 8.89 -0.75 -12.88
CA LEU A 237 8.15 -1.63 -11.97
C LEU A 237 7.02 -2.39 -12.70
N ASP A 238 6.28 -1.73 -13.58
CA ASP A 238 5.23 -2.41 -14.38
C ASP A 238 5.80 -3.46 -15.33
N VAL A 239 6.91 -3.13 -16.01
CA VAL A 239 7.64 -4.06 -16.88
C VAL A 239 8.13 -5.28 -16.09
N LEU A 240 8.78 -5.05 -14.95
CA LEU A 240 9.30 -6.10 -14.09
C LEU A 240 8.20 -7.01 -13.56
N LEU A 241 7.10 -6.44 -13.07
CA LEU A 241 5.95 -7.19 -12.58
C LEU A 241 5.33 -8.07 -13.67
N THR A 242 5.11 -7.50 -14.85
CA THR A 242 4.51 -8.21 -15.97
C THR A 242 5.41 -9.36 -16.42
N ALA A 243 6.73 -9.13 -16.51
CA ALA A 243 7.70 -10.15 -16.90
C ALA A 243 7.82 -11.29 -15.87
N LEU A 244 7.86 -10.98 -14.57
CA LEU A 244 8.01 -11.98 -13.51
C LEU A 244 6.74 -12.78 -13.27
N SER A 245 5.59 -12.12 -13.21
CA SER A 245 4.31 -12.75 -12.86
C SER A 245 3.58 -13.35 -14.05
N GLY A 246 3.88 -12.90 -15.28
CA GLY A 246 3.07 -13.23 -16.46
C GLY A 246 1.63 -12.72 -16.34
N GLY A 247 1.40 -11.70 -15.52
CA GLY A 247 0.11 -11.07 -15.26
C GLY A 247 -0.20 -9.90 -16.20
N ARG A 248 -1.24 -9.13 -15.86
CA ARG A 248 -1.61 -7.93 -16.62
C ARG A 248 -0.67 -6.78 -16.28
N SER A 249 -0.28 -6.02 -17.29
CA SER A 249 0.38 -4.72 -17.17
C SER A 249 -0.61 -3.61 -16.85
N THR A 250 -0.12 -2.43 -16.47
CA THR A 250 -0.93 -1.21 -16.30
C THR A 250 -1.84 -0.95 -17.51
N ALA A 251 -1.30 -1.13 -18.73
CA ALA A 251 -2.06 -0.93 -19.96
C ALA A 251 -3.22 -1.93 -20.10
N ALA A 252 -2.98 -3.21 -19.83
CA ALA A 252 -4.01 -4.25 -19.89
C ALA A 252 -5.09 -4.08 -18.80
N ILE A 253 -4.70 -3.68 -17.58
CA ILE A 253 -5.64 -3.33 -16.51
C ILE A 253 -6.53 -2.15 -16.95
N THR A 254 -5.93 -1.10 -17.51
CA THR A 254 -6.65 0.08 -18.01
C THR A 254 -7.66 -0.25 -19.10
N GLN A 255 -7.28 -1.11 -20.05
CA GLN A 255 -8.19 -1.54 -21.12
C GLN A 255 -9.37 -2.38 -20.61
N SER A 256 -9.26 -2.99 -19.42
CA SER A 256 -10.34 -3.75 -18.81
C SER A 256 -11.46 -2.88 -18.19
N GLY A 257 -11.23 -1.56 -18.07
CA GLY A 257 -12.22 -0.58 -17.60
C GLY A 257 -12.38 -0.47 -16.08
N ALA A 258 -11.79 -1.37 -15.30
CA ALA A 258 -11.76 -1.31 -13.84
C ALA A 258 -10.45 -1.89 -13.29
N GLU A 259 -10.08 -1.50 -12.07
CA GLU A 259 -8.84 -1.95 -11.44
C GLU A 259 -9.02 -3.30 -10.72
N TYR A 260 -8.72 -4.40 -11.42
CA TYR A 260 -8.65 -5.75 -10.86
C TYR A 260 -7.76 -6.64 -11.76
N GLY A 261 -7.38 -7.81 -11.24
CA GLY A 261 -6.44 -8.70 -11.93
C GLY A 261 -5.05 -8.09 -12.05
N VAL A 262 -4.65 -7.29 -11.06
CA VAL A 262 -3.34 -6.63 -10.99
C VAL A 262 -2.22 -7.64 -10.69
N SER A 263 -0.99 -7.18 -10.77
CA SER A 263 0.22 -7.96 -10.51
C SER A 263 1.03 -7.35 -9.36
N GLN A 264 1.63 -8.20 -8.53
CA GLN A 264 2.37 -7.83 -7.32
C GLN A 264 3.67 -8.63 -7.22
N CYS A 265 4.67 -8.09 -6.53
CA CYS A 265 5.91 -8.78 -6.23
C CYS A 265 6.29 -8.56 -4.76
N PHE A 266 6.75 -9.62 -4.12
CA PHE A 266 7.18 -9.64 -2.73
C PHE A 266 8.56 -10.28 -2.65
N ILE A 267 9.52 -9.54 -2.14
CA ILE A 267 10.89 -9.98 -1.95
C ILE A 267 11.21 -9.87 -0.47
N ALA A 268 11.72 -10.95 0.11
CA ALA A 268 12.29 -10.97 1.44
C ALA A 268 13.77 -11.34 1.36
N ILE A 269 14.62 -10.62 2.07
CA ILE A 269 16.06 -10.89 2.14
C ILE A 269 16.40 -11.12 3.61
N ARG A 270 17.01 -12.27 3.89
CA ARG A 270 17.41 -12.66 5.24
C ARG A 270 18.93 -12.72 5.32
N GLN A 271 19.46 -11.96 6.27
CA GLN A 271 20.86 -12.04 6.68
C GLN A 271 20.91 -12.28 8.19
N PRO A 272 21.63 -13.30 8.70
CA PRO A 272 21.68 -13.57 10.14
C PRO A 272 22.21 -12.40 10.97
N GLU A 273 23.19 -11.66 10.45
CA GLU A 273 23.73 -10.46 11.09
C GLU A 273 23.44 -9.23 10.24
N LEU A 274 22.42 -8.47 10.63
CA LEU A 274 22.20 -7.13 10.13
C LEU A 274 23.02 -6.19 10.99
N HIS A 275 23.98 -5.49 10.38
CA HIS A 275 24.88 -4.52 11.02
C HIS A 275 24.11 -3.34 11.63
N THR A 276 23.39 -3.59 12.72
CA THR A 276 22.36 -2.70 13.27
C THR A 276 22.98 -1.40 13.76
N SER A 277 24.20 -1.44 14.28
CA SER A 277 24.98 -0.24 14.65
C SER A 277 25.18 0.73 13.49
N LEU A 278 25.44 0.22 12.27
CA LEU A 278 25.58 1.06 11.07
C LEU A 278 24.24 1.64 10.62
N ILE A 279 23.14 0.90 10.80
CA ILE A 279 21.80 1.43 10.54
C ILE A 279 21.48 2.56 11.51
N GLU A 280 21.77 2.38 12.81
CA GLU A 280 21.61 3.43 13.82
C GLU A 280 22.46 4.66 13.54
N GLU A 281 23.68 4.48 13.04
CA GLU A 281 24.56 5.57 12.64
C GLU A 281 23.92 6.42 11.53
N ILE A 282 23.40 5.80 10.48
CA ILE A 282 22.72 6.49 9.36
C ILE A 282 21.55 7.33 9.88
N LEU A 283 20.72 6.75 10.74
CA LEU A 283 19.52 7.43 11.24
C LEU A 283 19.87 8.55 12.22
N ARG A 284 20.85 8.33 13.10
CA ARG A 284 21.33 9.37 14.02
C ARG A 284 21.94 10.54 13.25
N TYR A 285 22.78 10.26 12.26
CA TYR A 285 23.38 11.28 11.42
C TYR A 285 22.30 12.10 10.69
N THR A 286 21.34 11.42 10.05
CA THR A 286 20.22 12.08 9.36
C THR A 286 19.39 12.96 10.30
N LYS A 287 19.13 12.49 11.52
CA LYS A 287 18.29 13.23 12.50
C LYS A 287 19.02 14.37 13.20
N SER A 288 20.34 14.39 13.17
CA SER A 288 21.13 15.49 13.74
C SER A 288 20.86 16.83 13.05
N ASP A 289 20.33 16.82 11.82
CA ASP A 289 20.00 18.02 11.03
C ASP A 289 18.72 18.77 11.46
N GLY A 290 18.09 18.40 12.59
CA GLY A 290 16.88 19.06 13.09
C GLY A 290 16.85 19.29 14.60
N GLU A 291 17.93 18.94 15.32
CA GLU A 291 17.99 19.15 16.77
C GLU A 291 18.10 20.65 17.08
N GLY A 292 17.09 21.20 17.77
CA GLY A 292 17.08 22.60 18.23
C GLY A 292 16.49 23.63 17.25
N GLN A 293 16.02 23.24 16.06
CA GLN A 293 15.38 24.18 15.13
C GLN A 293 13.86 24.30 15.33
N PRO A 294 13.26 25.51 15.15
CA PRO A 294 11.80 25.71 15.22
C PRO A 294 11.03 25.03 14.07
N SER A 295 11.71 24.74 12.95
CA SER A 295 11.15 24.26 11.67
C SER A 295 10.74 22.77 11.67
N GLY A 296 10.91 22.07 12.80
CA GLY A 296 10.37 20.73 13.01
C GLY A 296 11.42 19.62 13.01
N LYS A 297 11.07 18.50 13.66
CA LYS A 297 11.92 17.32 13.84
C LYS A 297 12.04 16.52 12.53
N VAL A 298 13.25 16.09 12.17
CA VAL A 298 13.48 15.14 11.07
C VAL A 298 13.04 13.73 11.49
N PHE A 299 12.29 13.05 10.63
CA PHE A 299 11.78 11.69 10.86
C PHE A 299 12.33 10.73 9.80
N TYR A 300 12.66 9.50 10.21
CA TYR A 300 12.89 8.43 9.24
C TYR A 300 11.56 7.79 8.79
N PRO A 301 11.51 7.13 7.61
CA PRO A 301 10.31 6.47 7.12
C PRO A 301 9.76 5.44 8.11
N GLY A 302 8.50 5.62 8.51
CA GLY A 302 7.81 4.76 9.48
C GLY A 302 7.77 5.28 10.93
N GLU A 303 8.64 6.23 11.31
CA GLU A 303 8.70 6.76 12.69
C GLU A 303 7.35 7.37 13.13
N GLN A 304 6.72 8.16 12.26
CA GLN A 304 5.45 8.81 12.55
C GLN A 304 4.26 7.82 12.62
N SER A 305 4.32 6.71 11.89
CA SER A 305 3.28 5.68 11.95
C SER A 305 3.21 5.02 13.33
N LEU A 306 4.34 4.89 14.02
CA LEU A 306 4.38 4.32 15.37
C LEU A 306 3.78 5.26 16.42
N ALA A 307 4.08 6.55 16.33
CA ALA A 307 3.47 7.56 17.19
C ALA A 307 1.94 7.59 17.01
N THR A 308 1.48 7.52 15.76
CA THR A 308 0.05 7.46 15.43
C THR A 308 -0.60 6.18 15.94
N ARG A 309 0.07 5.03 15.77
CA ARG A 309 -0.38 3.73 16.30
C ARG A 309 -0.60 3.80 17.80
N HIS A 310 0.35 4.37 18.55
CA HIS A 310 0.26 4.50 20.00
C HIS A 310 -0.92 5.40 20.43
N ASP A 311 -1.08 6.58 19.82
CA ASP A 311 -2.22 7.47 20.09
C ASP A 311 -3.56 6.78 19.81
N ASN A 312 -3.68 6.13 18.66
CA ASN A 312 -4.91 5.49 18.24
C ASN A 312 -5.28 4.27 19.08
N LEU A 313 -4.30 3.55 19.62
CA LEU A 313 -4.55 2.44 20.54
C LEU A 313 -5.04 2.93 21.92
N LEU A 314 -4.55 4.07 22.40
CA LEU A 314 -4.96 4.64 23.68
C LEU A 314 -6.30 5.37 23.61
N HIS A 315 -6.51 6.16 22.56
CA HIS A 315 -7.64 7.10 22.48
C HIS A 315 -8.72 6.69 21.48
N GLY A 316 -8.53 5.57 20.77
CA GLY A 316 -9.38 5.15 19.66
C GLY A 316 -8.95 5.76 18.33
N ILE A 317 -9.35 5.11 17.25
CA ILE A 317 -8.97 5.44 15.87
C ILE A 317 -9.92 6.52 15.34
N PRO A 318 -9.42 7.67 14.85
CA PRO A 318 -10.28 8.67 14.22
C PRO A 318 -10.87 8.14 12.92
N VAL A 319 -12.19 8.29 12.75
CA VAL A 319 -12.93 7.83 11.58
C VAL A 319 -13.73 8.98 10.95
N GLN A 320 -14.02 8.86 9.66
CA GLN A 320 -15.03 9.69 9.00
C GLN A 320 -16.40 9.11 9.34
N GLU A 321 -17.29 9.95 9.88
CA GLU A 321 -18.56 9.50 10.44
C GLU A 321 -19.50 8.89 9.39
N ASP A 322 -19.56 9.49 8.21
CA ASP A 322 -20.31 9.00 7.05
C ASP A 322 -19.85 7.60 6.62
N ILE A 323 -18.54 7.38 6.50
CA ILE A 323 -17.98 6.07 6.14
C ILE A 323 -18.25 5.05 7.25
N TRP A 324 -18.14 5.46 8.52
CA TRP A 324 -18.42 4.57 9.65
C TRP A 324 -19.89 4.13 9.66
N GLN A 325 -20.84 5.06 9.49
CA GLN A 325 -22.26 4.71 9.38
C GLN A 325 -22.52 3.79 8.19
N GLN A 326 -21.91 4.05 7.04
CA GLN A 326 -22.02 3.18 5.88
C GLN A 326 -21.60 1.73 6.19
N VAL A 327 -20.54 1.52 6.97
CA VAL A 327 -20.10 0.17 7.39
C VAL A 327 -21.08 -0.48 8.36
N LEU A 328 -21.68 0.29 9.28
CA LEU A 328 -22.69 -0.24 10.20
C LEU A 328 -23.96 -0.69 9.47
N GLU A 329 -24.31 -0.04 8.36
CA GLU A 329 -25.48 -0.34 7.53
C GLU A 329 -25.28 -1.50 6.53
N MET A 330 -24.04 -1.98 6.34
CA MET A 330 -23.71 -3.12 5.45
C MET A 330 -24.01 -4.48 6.07
#